data_AF-A0A2C5YD17-F1
#
_entry.id   AF-A0A2C5YD17-F1
#
_cell.length_a   1.000
_cell.length_b   1.000
_cell.length_c   1.000
_cell.angle_alpha   90.00
_cell.angle_beta   90.00
_cell.angle_gamma   90.00
#
_symmetry.space_group_name_H-M   'P 1'
#
loop_
_entity.id
_entity.type
_entity.pdbx_description
1 polymer ?
#
loop_
_entity_poly.entity_id
_entity_poly.type
_entity_poly.pdbx_seq_one_letter_code
_entity_poly.pdbx_strand_id
1 'polypeptide(L)'
;MIIPFFLSVLAGIVFVIGLRHGLRLASWLARCLVRCVPLRYRPSSDPRNDHVQILVLGDIGRSPRMQYHAISVAKLGFHVDLVAYKETARHPDLIGNPRVSMFALAPQPIWITWGTLPFFINLPAKVIQQFWTLFHTLMYATPPARFIIIQNPPSIPTFHVALLVSWVRGTRVIVDWHNYGHSILAQKPLHRPLVPLYRAYEIWLGRYLGNANLAVTDAMARQLRQRPFKLKNPVFTLHDRPAAIFQPLESPSQRLAFLDSLPETKSQAQNIVDGTVRLVVSSTSWTADEDFGMLLDALVAYANPEPDLTGEPPSPILAIITGKGPEKEAYISKIQELQDSGRLPGIRVLTAWLSNRAYASLLASADLGISLHKSTSGVDLPMKVVDMFGAGLPVAAYSAFESFGELVKQGENGCGFEDSAQLCQILRRLFSSLGHEELERLRRGAIKEGSLRWDDEWNRVVAPLLGLDGDE
;
A
#
# COMPACT_ATOMS: atom_id res chain seq x y z
N MET A 1 -36.36 25.72 72.89
CA MET A 1 -35.09 24.96 72.72
C MET A 1 -35.19 23.75 71.78
N ILE A 2 -36.39 23.25 71.47
CA ILE A 2 -36.54 22.03 70.65
C ILE A 2 -36.23 22.25 69.15
N ILE A 3 -36.70 23.37 68.58
CA ILE A 3 -36.51 23.67 67.14
C ILE A 3 -35.03 23.85 66.75
N PRO A 4 -34.20 24.63 67.49
CA PRO A 4 -32.78 24.77 67.19
C PRO A 4 -32.01 23.45 67.27
N PHE A 5 -32.40 22.57 68.20
CA PHE A 5 -31.81 21.23 68.33
C PHE A 5 -32.08 20.38 67.09
N PHE A 6 -33.33 20.29 66.64
CA PHE A 6 -33.67 19.54 65.43
C PHE A 6 -33.03 20.11 64.17
N LEU A 7 -32.93 21.44 64.04
CA LEU A 7 -32.21 22.09 62.94
C LEU A 7 -30.71 21.76 62.94
N SER A 8 -30.07 21.76 64.11
CA SER A 8 -28.66 21.37 64.25
C SER A 8 -28.44 19.90 63.92
N VAL A 9 -29.34 19.01 64.34
CA VAL A 9 -29.29 17.58 64.00
C VAL A 9 -29.48 17.37 62.50
N LEU A 10 -30.45 18.05 61.88
CA LEU A 10 -30.68 17.98 60.44
C LEU A 10 -29.48 18.52 59.64
N ALA A 11 -28.89 19.65 60.06
CA ALA A 11 -27.68 20.21 59.46
C ALA A 11 -26.50 19.23 59.57
N GLY A 12 -26.32 18.58 60.72
CA GLY A 12 -25.32 17.53 60.92
C GLY A 12 -25.54 16.31 60.02
N ILE A 13 -26.79 15.84 59.88
CA ILE A 13 -27.15 14.74 58.97
C ILE A 13 -26.85 15.12 57.51
N VAL A 14 -27.27 16.31 57.07
CA VAL A 14 -27.02 16.81 55.71
C VAL A 14 -25.52 16.97 55.46
N PHE A 15 -24.76 17.47 56.43
CA PHE A 15 -23.31 17.60 56.33
C PHE A 15 -22.62 16.24 56.20
N VAL A 16 -22.99 15.24 57.01
CA VAL A 16 -22.41 13.88 56.94
C VAL A 16 -22.75 13.20 55.61
N ILE A 17 -24.00 13.34 55.13
CA ILE A 17 -24.41 12.83 53.82
C ILE A 17 -23.61 13.53 52.71
N GLY A 18 -23.53 14.86 52.73
CA GLY A 18 -22.76 15.67 51.79
C GLY A 18 -21.29 15.29 51.76
N LEU A 19 -20.66 15.14 52.92
CA LEU A 19 -19.26 14.71 53.05
C LEU A 19 -19.05 13.30 52.49
N ARG A 20 -19.95 12.34 52.77
CA ARG A 20 -19.87 10.98 52.23
C ARG A 20 -19.96 10.96 50.70
N HIS A 21 -20.88 11.73 50.11
CA HIS A 21 -21.01 11.82 48.65
C HIS A 21 -19.83 12.57 48.03
N GLY A 22 -19.35 13.65 48.67
CA GLY A 22 -18.16 14.39 48.26
C GLY A 22 -16.90 13.53 48.25
N LEU A 23 -16.65 12.76 49.32
CA LEU A 23 -15.51 11.82 49.40
C LEU A 23 -15.62 10.69 48.37
N ARG A 24 -16.82 10.17 48.11
CA ARG A 24 -17.06 9.18 47.04
C ARG A 24 -16.80 9.75 45.66
N LEU A 25 -17.24 10.97 45.38
CA LEU A 25 -16.97 11.67 44.13
C LEU A 25 -15.48 11.95 43.96
N ALA A 26 -14.81 12.45 44.99
CA ALA A 26 -13.36 12.67 44.98
C ALA A 26 -12.59 11.36 44.75
N SER A 27 -12.98 10.27 45.43
CA SER A 27 -12.38 8.93 45.24
C SER A 27 -12.67 8.36 43.85
N TRP A 28 -13.83 8.65 43.27
CA TRP A 28 -14.15 8.29 41.90
C TRP A 28 -13.31 9.10 40.90
N LEU A 29 -13.23 10.43 41.06
CA LEU A 29 -12.39 11.31 40.24
C LEU A 29 -10.91 10.91 40.32
N ALA A 30 -10.39 10.62 41.51
CA ALA A 30 -9.02 10.15 41.70
C ALA A 30 -8.77 8.82 40.98
N ARG A 31 -9.70 7.86 41.07
CA ARG A 31 -9.59 6.59 40.32
C ARG A 31 -9.69 6.79 38.81
N CYS A 32 -10.52 7.71 38.34
CA CYS A 32 -10.59 8.08 36.93
C CYS A 32 -9.26 8.71 36.47
N LEU A 33 -8.71 9.65 37.25
CA LEU A 33 -7.41 10.27 36.97
C LEU A 33 -6.27 9.24 36.89
N VAL A 34 -6.21 8.30 37.83
CA VAL A 34 -5.21 7.21 37.81
C VAL A 34 -5.40 6.32 36.59
N ARG A 35 -6.64 5.96 36.23
CA ARG A 35 -6.93 5.16 35.02
C ARG A 35 -6.66 5.90 33.72
N CYS A 36 -6.68 7.24 33.74
CA CYS A 36 -6.29 8.07 32.61
C CYS A 36 -4.77 8.18 32.43
N VAL A 37 -3.94 7.70 33.38
CA VAL A 37 -2.49 7.66 33.21
C VAL A 37 -2.14 6.52 32.25
N PRO A 38 -1.57 6.78 31.06
CA PRO A 38 -1.27 5.73 30.11
C PRO A 38 -0.15 4.83 30.62
N LEU A 39 -0.27 3.53 30.33
CA LEU A 39 0.76 2.56 30.67
C LEU A 39 1.98 2.72 29.76
N ARG A 40 3.16 2.78 30.40
CA ARG A 40 4.46 2.76 29.73
C ARG A 40 4.87 1.34 29.37
N TYR A 41 5.55 1.22 28.24
CA TYR A 41 6.22 0.00 27.84
C TYR A 41 7.28 -0.39 28.87
N ARG A 42 7.28 -1.67 29.19
CA ARG A 42 8.28 -2.33 30.02
C ARG A 42 8.76 -3.56 29.25
N PRO A 43 10.08 -3.72 29.04
CA PRO A 43 10.60 -4.89 28.36
C PRO A 43 10.18 -6.17 29.05
N SER A 44 9.71 -7.13 28.25
CA SER A 44 9.45 -8.50 28.72
C SER A 44 10.77 -9.22 28.99
N SER A 45 10.75 -10.27 29.82
CA SER A 45 11.94 -11.11 30.05
C SER A 45 12.43 -11.78 28.77
N ASP A 46 11.50 -12.23 27.94
CA ASP A 46 11.77 -12.69 26.57
C ASP A 46 11.32 -11.59 25.59
N PRO A 47 12.24 -11.00 24.80
CA PRO A 47 11.90 -10.00 23.80
C PRO A 47 10.79 -10.42 22.84
N ARG A 48 10.64 -11.72 22.57
CA ARG A 48 9.58 -12.27 21.69
C ARG A 48 8.19 -12.08 22.27
N ASN A 49 8.05 -11.84 23.57
CA ASN A 49 6.74 -11.52 24.18
C ASN A 49 6.41 -10.02 24.11
N ASP A 50 7.31 -9.18 23.60
CA ASP A 50 7.01 -7.77 23.41
C ASP A 50 6.01 -7.56 22.28
N HIS A 51 5.26 -6.46 22.40
CA HIS A 51 4.30 -6.03 21.38
C HIS A 51 4.96 -5.11 20.35
N VAL A 52 4.57 -5.28 19.09
CA VAL A 52 4.88 -4.41 17.96
C VAL A 52 3.58 -3.97 17.31
N GLN A 53 3.35 -2.66 17.28
CA GLN A 53 2.17 -2.07 16.66
C GLN A 53 2.43 -1.80 15.18
N ILE A 54 1.53 -2.26 14.32
CA ILE A 54 1.55 -1.98 12.87
C ILE A 54 0.40 -1.02 12.57
N LEU A 55 0.74 0.23 12.29
CA LEU A 55 -0.22 1.32 12.15
C LEU A 55 -0.44 1.71 10.69
N VAL A 56 -1.71 1.64 10.27
CA VAL A 56 -2.18 2.15 8.99
C VAL A 56 -3.38 3.06 9.22
N LEU A 57 -3.29 4.35 8.89
CA LEU A 57 -4.47 5.23 8.87
C LEU A 57 -5.24 5.05 7.55
N GLY A 58 -5.75 3.84 7.36
CA GLY A 58 -6.36 3.34 6.13
C GLY A 58 -6.90 1.92 6.34
N ASP A 59 -7.50 1.35 5.31
CA ASP A 59 -7.96 -0.04 5.33
C ASP A 59 -6.77 -1.01 5.23
N ILE A 60 -6.59 -1.86 6.25
CA ILE A 60 -5.46 -2.78 6.32
C ILE A 60 -5.47 -3.81 5.19
N GLY A 61 -6.66 -4.24 4.74
CA GLY A 61 -6.77 -5.23 3.66
C GLY A 61 -6.28 -4.72 2.31
N ARG A 62 -6.17 -3.39 2.15
CA ARG A 62 -5.61 -2.72 0.96
C ARG A 62 -4.16 -2.26 1.13
N SER A 63 -3.52 -2.66 2.21
CA SER A 63 -2.15 -2.25 2.57
C SER A 63 -1.23 -3.48 2.65
N PRO A 64 -0.91 -4.14 1.52
CA PRO A 64 -0.22 -5.42 1.51
C PRO A 64 1.15 -5.36 2.19
N ARG A 65 1.96 -4.32 1.94
CA ARG A 65 3.27 -4.12 2.59
C ARG A 65 3.17 -4.13 4.12
N MET A 66 2.19 -3.46 4.69
CA MET A 66 1.99 -3.43 6.15
C MET A 66 1.48 -4.76 6.69
N GLN A 67 0.69 -5.49 5.92
CA GLN A 67 0.33 -6.87 6.26
C GLN A 67 1.55 -7.79 6.22
N TYR A 68 2.48 -7.60 5.29
CA TYR A 68 3.73 -8.35 5.26
C TYR A 68 4.66 -7.99 6.42
N HIS A 69 4.78 -6.72 6.81
CA HIS A 69 5.43 -6.35 8.08
C HIS A 69 4.82 -7.12 9.27
N ALA A 70 3.50 -7.13 9.39
CA ALA A 70 2.81 -7.84 10.46
C ALA A 70 3.12 -9.35 10.46
N ILE A 71 3.12 -9.99 9.28
CA ILE A 71 3.44 -11.42 9.15
C ILE A 71 4.89 -11.68 9.55
N SER A 72 5.85 -10.91 9.03
CA SER A 72 7.28 -11.11 9.32
C SER A 72 7.60 -10.86 10.79
N VAL A 73 6.98 -9.86 11.42
CA VAL A 73 7.09 -9.62 12.87
C VAL A 73 6.53 -10.78 13.68
N ALA A 74 5.36 -11.32 13.30
CA ALA A 74 4.76 -12.47 13.99
C ALA A 74 5.63 -13.74 13.87
N LYS A 75 6.26 -13.95 12.69
CA LYS A 75 7.22 -15.05 12.45
C LYS A 75 8.43 -14.97 13.40
N LEU A 76 8.91 -13.76 13.71
CA LEU A 76 10.02 -13.53 14.64
C LEU A 76 9.70 -13.79 16.11
N GLY A 77 8.43 -13.99 16.48
CA GLY A 77 8.07 -14.26 17.88
C GLY A 77 7.12 -13.25 18.49
N PHE A 78 7.20 -11.99 18.05
CA PHE A 78 6.52 -10.85 18.66
C PHE A 78 4.99 -10.96 18.61
N HIS A 79 4.34 -10.32 19.59
CA HIS A 79 2.92 -10.00 19.48
C HIS A 79 2.71 -8.80 18.56
N VAL A 80 1.80 -8.94 17.61
CA VAL A 80 1.50 -7.92 16.60
C VAL A 80 0.14 -7.31 16.89
N ASP A 81 0.13 -5.99 17.06
CA ASP A 81 -1.09 -5.22 17.24
C ASP A 81 -1.36 -4.42 15.95
N LEU A 82 -2.28 -4.91 15.13
CA LEU A 82 -2.73 -4.21 13.92
C LEU A 82 -3.65 -3.06 14.30
N VAL A 83 -3.27 -1.82 13.97
CA VAL A 83 -4.06 -0.61 14.23
C VAL A 83 -4.45 0.03 12.90
N ALA A 84 -5.70 -0.17 12.47
CA ALA A 84 -6.17 0.28 11.16
C ALA A 84 -7.70 0.25 11.02
N TYR A 85 -8.24 0.74 9.90
CA TYR A 85 -9.61 0.43 9.52
C TYR A 85 -9.72 -1.04 9.06
N LYS A 86 -10.86 -1.67 9.34
CA LYS A 86 -11.13 -3.08 9.03
C LYS A 86 -12.32 -3.17 8.07
N GLU A 87 -12.09 -2.84 6.80
CA GLU A 87 -13.17 -2.78 5.79
C GLU A 87 -13.09 -3.96 4.82
N THR A 88 -11.88 -4.36 4.42
CA THR A 88 -11.66 -5.51 3.53
C THR A 88 -10.94 -6.67 4.22
N ALA A 89 -10.98 -7.83 3.56
CA ALA A 89 -10.35 -9.05 4.08
C ALA A 89 -8.82 -8.87 4.18
N ARG A 90 -8.26 -9.39 5.27
CA ARG A 90 -6.81 -9.41 5.52
C ARG A 90 -6.18 -10.65 4.91
N HIS A 91 -4.86 -10.64 4.82
CA HIS A 91 -4.05 -11.80 4.46
C HIS A 91 -4.40 -13.00 5.35
N PRO A 92 -4.57 -14.21 4.80
CA PRO A 92 -4.94 -15.39 5.57
C PRO A 92 -4.03 -15.65 6.78
N ASP A 93 -2.72 -15.48 6.63
CA ASP A 93 -1.72 -15.69 7.69
C ASP A 93 -1.87 -14.76 8.91
N LEU A 94 -2.65 -13.67 8.79
CA LEU A 94 -2.97 -12.77 9.89
C LEU A 94 -4.29 -13.15 10.59
N ILE A 95 -5.12 -13.98 9.97
CA ILE A 95 -6.44 -14.36 10.48
C ILE A 95 -6.30 -15.63 11.32
N GLY A 96 -6.69 -15.57 12.60
CA GLY A 96 -6.60 -16.71 13.50
C GLY A 96 -5.19 -16.96 14.06
N ASN A 97 -4.21 -16.13 13.70
CA ASN A 97 -2.87 -16.19 14.27
C ASN A 97 -2.91 -15.73 15.75
N PRO A 98 -2.49 -16.56 16.72
CA PRO A 98 -2.59 -16.24 18.15
C PRO A 98 -1.70 -15.06 18.57
N ARG A 99 -0.70 -14.71 17.76
CA ARG A 99 0.18 -13.56 18.01
C ARG A 99 -0.33 -12.27 17.40
N VAL A 100 -1.40 -12.29 16.60
CA VAL A 100 -1.90 -11.11 15.90
C VAL A 100 -3.24 -10.67 16.47
N SER A 101 -3.27 -9.46 17.04
CA SER A 101 -4.47 -8.79 17.52
C SER A 101 -4.87 -7.64 16.61
N MET A 102 -6.18 -7.40 16.45
CA MET A 102 -6.71 -6.31 15.63
C MET A 102 -7.38 -5.26 16.52
N PHE A 103 -6.88 -4.03 16.45
CA PHE A 103 -7.44 -2.85 17.10
C PHE A 103 -7.98 -1.91 16.03
N ALA A 104 -9.27 -2.09 15.71
CA ALA A 104 -9.91 -1.33 14.63
C ALA A 104 -10.10 0.14 15.02
N LEU A 105 -9.72 1.05 14.12
CA LEU A 105 -10.01 2.47 14.26
C LEU A 105 -11.51 2.72 14.07
N ALA A 106 -12.09 3.59 14.90
CA ALA A 106 -13.47 4.00 14.77
C ALA A 106 -13.73 4.66 13.39
N PRO A 107 -14.75 4.23 12.64
CA PRO A 107 -15.07 4.78 11.33
C PRO A 107 -15.45 6.25 11.43
N GLN A 108 -15.33 6.97 10.31
CA GLN A 108 -15.76 8.37 10.25
C GLN A 108 -17.27 8.49 10.45
N PRO A 109 -17.74 9.44 11.27
CA PRO A 109 -19.16 9.76 11.37
C PRO A 109 -19.77 10.06 9.99
N ILE A 110 -20.99 9.58 9.78
CA ILE A 110 -21.70 9.65 8.49
C ILE A 110 -21.73 11.08 7.93
N TRP A 111 -21.91 12.10 8.77
CA TRP A 111 -21.96 13.51 8.37
C TRP A 111 -20.62 14.06 7.84
N ILE A 112 -19.49 13.50 8.26
CA ILE A 112 -18.17 13.80 7.66
C ILE A 112 -18.08 13.11 6.30
N THR A 113 -18.42 11.82 6.28
CA THR A 113 -18.31 10.94 5.11
C THR A 113 -19.16 11.41 3.93
N TRP A 114 -20.36 11.95 4.18
CA TRP A 114 -21.25 12.45 3.14
C TRP A 114 -20.80 13.75 2.47
N GLY A 115 -19.79 14.45 3.01
CA GLY A 115 -19.30 15.66 2.37
C GLY A 115 -20.25 16.86 2.44
N THR A 116 -21.35 16.79 3.20
CA THR A 116 -22.42 17.79 3.19
C THR A 116 -22.02 19.13 3.82
N LEU A 117 -20.99 19.13 4.66
CA LEU A 117 -20.43 20.34 5.26
C LEU A 117 -19.46 21.04 4.30
N PRO A 118 -19.36 22.39 4.36
CA PRO A 118 -18.36 23.14 3.62
C PRO A 118 -16.96 22.57 3.83
N PHE A 119 -16.13 22.61 2.77
CA PHE A 119 -14.78 22.05 2.75
C PHE A 119 -13.94 22.43 3.99
N PHE A 120 -13.99 23.71 4.38
CA PHE A 120 -13.23 24.26 5.52
C PHE A 120 -13.68 23.76 6.89
N ILE A 121 -14.85 23.13 6.99
CA ILE A 121 -15.35 22.51 8.22
C ILE A 121 -15.12 20.99 8.16
N ASN A 122 -15.44 20.38 7.02
CA ASN A 122 -15.37 18.93 6.86
C ASN A 122 -13.93 18.41 7.01
N LEU A 123 -12.96 19.07 6.36
CA LEU A 123 -11.57 18.63 6.39
C LEU A 123 -10.96 18.69 7.81
N PRO A 124 -11.08 19.78 8.59
CA PRO A 124 -10.63 19.79 9.99
C PRO A 124 -11.40 18.81 10.87
N ALA A 125 -12.72 18.68 10.71
CA ALA A 125 -13.52 17.73 11.49
C ALA A 125 -13.05 16.28 11.26
N LYS A 126 -12.75 15.93 10.00
CA LYS A 126 -12.17 14.65 9.63
C LYS A 126 -10.82 14.42 10.33
N VAL A 127 -9.92 15.40 10.26
CA VAL A 127 -8.59 15.30 10.90
C VAL A 127 -8.71 15.17 12.42
N ILE A 128 -9.60 15.93 13.06
CA ILE A 128 -9.84 15.86 14.51
C ILE A 128 -10.39 14.48 14.90
N GLN A 129 -11.35 13.94 14.14
CA GLN A 129 -11.87 12.60 14.40
C GLN A 129 -10.77 11.54 14.25
N GLN A 130 -9.99 11.62 13.16
CA GLN A 130 -8.86 10.73 12.92
C GLN A 130 -7.80 10.83 14.02
N PHE A 131 -7.56 12.04 14.53
CA PHE A 131 -6.64 12.26 15.64
C PHE A 131 -7.13 11.54 16.89
N TRP A 132 -8.39 11.74 17.28
CA TRP A 132 -8.95 11.16 18.50
C TRP A 132 -9.04 9.64 18.45
N THR A 133 -9.52 9.08 17.34
CA THR A 133 -9.61 7.62 17.19
C THR A 133 -8.23 6.97 17.24
N LEU A 134 -7.24 7.59 16.57
CA LEU A 134 -5.88 7.10 16.56
C LEU A 134 -5.23 7.23 17.94
N PHE A 135 -5.37 8.40 18.57
CA PHE A 135 -4.82 8.67 19.90
C PHE A 135 -5.41 7.74 20.95
N HIS A 136 -6.74 7.61 21.00
CA HIS A 136 -7.39 6.72 21.96
C HIS A 136 -6.97 5.26 21.77
N THR A 137 -6.92 4.79 20.52
CA THR A 137 -6.54 3.41 20.21
C THR A 137 -5.09 3.11 20.58
N LEU A 138 -4.15 3.97 20.16
CA LEU A 138 -2.73 3.81 20.46
C LEU A 138 -2.35 4.10 21.91
N MET A 139 -3.08 4.97 22.62
CA MET A 139 -2.73 5.35 23.99
C MET A 139 -3.37 4.42 25.03
N TYR A 140 -4.62 3.99 24.80
CA TYR A 140 -5.43 3.34 25.84
C TYR A 140 -6.00 1.97 25.44
N ALA A 141 -6.30 1.72 24.16
CA ALA A 141 -6.90 0.44 23.76
C ALA A 141 -5.85 -0.65 23.55
N THR A 142 -4.71 -0.29 22.96
CA THR A 142 -3.61 -1.22 22.66
C THR A 142 -2.70 -1.46 23.88
N PRO A 143 -2.14 -2.67 24.03
CA PRO A 143 -1.04 -2.93 24.95
C PRO A 143 0.16 -1.99 24.72
N PRO A 144 0.97 -1.69 25.75
CA PRO A 144 2.20 -0.91 25.56
C PRO A 144 3.17 -1.69 24.67
N ALA A 145 3.53 -1.10 23.53
CA ALA A 145 4.41 -1.74 22.56
C ALA A 145 5.85 -1.26 22.67
N ARG A 146 6.80 -2.13 22.31
CA ARG A 146 8.22 -1.79 22.14
C ARG A 146 8.42 -0.91 20.92
N PHE A 147 7.72 -1.25 19.82
CA PHE A 147 7.79 -0.54 18.55
C PHE A 147 6.41 -0.20 17.99
N ILE A 148 6.32 0.92 17.28
CA ILE A 148 5.23 1.25 16.36
C ILE A 148 5.84 1.41 14.97
N ILE A 149 5.43 0.59 14.01
CA ILE A 149 5.74 0.74 12.59
C ILE A 149 4.57 1.46 11.93
N ILE A 150 4.81 2.68 11.43
CA ILE A 150 3.75 3.50 10.81
C ILE A 150 3.89 3.52 9.29
N GLN A 151 2.78 3.41 8.58
CA GLN A 151 2.72 3.69 7.15
C GLN A 151 2.59 5.20 6.92
N ASN A 152 3.51 5.80 6.15
CA ASN A 152 3.37 7.15 5.61
C ASN A 152 3.21 7.09 4.08
N PRO A 153 2.19 7.76 3.49
CA PRO A 153 1.17 8.65 4.08
C PRO A 153 -0.07 7.95 4.64
N PRO A 154 -0.98 8.67 5.36
CA PRO A 154 -0.93 10.11 5.65
C PRO A 154 -0.09 10.47 6.88
N SER A 155 0.62 11.61 6.81
CA SER A 155 1.41 12.17 7.92
C SER A 155 0.55 12.92 8.95
N ILE A 156 -0.56 13.53 8.52
CA ILE A 156 -1.56 14.16 9.40
C ILE A 156 -2.76 13.21 9.55
N PRO A 157 -3.23 12.93 10.78
CA PRO A 157 -2.65 13.26 12.09
C PRO A 157 -1.57 12.28 12.58
N THR A 158 -1.27 11.22 11.81
CA THR A 158 -0.45 10.06 12.21
C THR A 158 0.85 10.41 12.91
N PHE A 159 1.64 11.33 12.36
CA PHE A 159 2.97 11.67 12.90
C PHE A 159 2.89 12.28 14.31
N HIS A 160 1.98 13.24 14.54
CA HIS A 160 1.82 13.84 15.88
C HIS A 160 1.38 12.82 16.91
N VAL A 161 0.41 11.97 16.55
CA VAL A 161 -0.12 10.97 17.48
C VAL A 161 0.96 9.96 17.82
N ALA A 162 1.68 9.45 16.81
CA ALA A 162 2.78 8.51 17.02
C ALA A 162 3.90 9.13 17.88
N LEU A 163 4.25 10.40 17.65
CA LEU A 163 5.25 11.10 18.46
C LEU A 163 4.80 11.25 19.93
N LEU A 164 3.56 11.68 20.15
CA LEU A 164 3.00 11.84 21.49
C LEU A 164 2.92 10.50 22.24
N VAL A 165 2.43 9.45 21.57
CA VAL A 165 2.36 8.10 22.13
C VAL A 165 3.75 7.57 22.45
N SER A 166 4.72 7.77 21.56
CA SER A 166 6.12 7.40 21.76
C SER A 166 6.70 8.03 23.03
N TRP A 167 6.49 9.33 23.24
CA TRP A 167 7.00 10.02 24.43
C TRP A 167 6.31 9.60 25.72
N VAL A 168 4.99 9.44 25.69
CA VAL A 168 4.22 9.09 26.88
C VAL A 168 4.44 7.64 27.29
N ARG A 169 4.37 6.71 26.32
CA ARG A 169 4.49 5.26 26.56
C ARG A 169 5.94 4.76 26.57
N GLY A 170 6.91 5.53 26.07
CA GLY A 170 8.29 5.07 25.90
C GLY A 170 8.47 4.10 24.74
N THR A 171 7.57 4.13 23.75
CA THR A 171 7.58 3.25 22.58
C THR A 171 8.48 3.82 21.49
N ARG A 172 9.25 2.97 20.80
CA ARG A 172 10.08 3.37 19.65
C ARG A 172 9.23 3.43 18.38
N VAL A 173 9.51 4.36 17.48
CA VAL A 173 8.77 4.53 16.22
C VAL A 173 9.65 4.17 15.03
N ILE A 174 9.12 3.41 14.09
CA ILE A 174 9.71 3.16 12.77
C ILE A 174 8.75 3.75 11.75
N VAL A 175 9.23 4.69 10.93
CA VAL A 175 8.42 5.31 9.88
C VAL A 175 8.70 4.60 8.57
N ASP A 176 7.70 3.97 7.98
CA ASP A 176 7.79 3.37 6.66
C ASP A 176 7.23 4.34 5.61
N TRP A 177 8.12 4.96 4.86
CA TRP A 177 7.83 5.98 3.85
C TRP A 177 7.55 5.31 2.51
N HIS A 178 6.28 5.36 2.08
CA HIS A 178 5.80 4.80 0.82
C HIS A 178 5.63 5.87 -0.25
N ASN A 179 5.28 7.08 0.19
CA ASN A 179 5.09 8.26 -0.64
C ASN A 179 5.18 9.50 0.26
N TYR A 180 5.07 10.68 -0.33
CA TYR A 180 4.90 11.91 0.44
C TYR A 180 3.44 12.31 0.53
N GLY A 181 2.96 12.63 1.74
CA GLY A 181 1.58 13.05 1.92
C GLY A 181 1.27 14.35 1.16
N HIS A 182 2.25 15.25 1.04
CA HIS A 182 2.08 16.49 0.28
C HIS A 182 1.95 16.28 -1.24
N SER A 183 2.63 15.28 -1.82
CA SER A 183 2.53 14.98 -3.26
C SER A 183 1.18 14.37 -3.60
N ILE A 184 0.67 13.46 -2.75
CA ILE A 184 -0.68 12.90 -2.89
C ILE A 184 -1.73 14.00 -2.73
N LEU A 185 -1.56 14.92 -1.77
CA LEU A 185 -2.48 16.03 -1.57
C LEU A 185 -2.56 16.95 -2.81
N ALA A 186 -1.44 17.15 -3.51
CA ALA A 186 -1.35 17.99 -4.70
C ALA A 186 -2.18 17.48 -5.90
N GLN A 187 -2.49 16.18 -5.93
CA GLN A 187 -3.34 15.57 -6.96
C GLN A 187 -4.79 16.07 -6.90
N LYS A 188 -5.24 16.62 -5.77
CA LYS A 188 -6.60 17.14 -5.61
C LYS A 188 -6.61 18.65 -5.81
N PRO A 189 -7.22 19.19 -6.88
CA PRO A 189 -7.19 20.63 -7.18
C PRO A 189 -7.64 21.51 -6.00
N LEU A 190 -8.70 21.08 -5.30
CA LEU A 190 -9.25 21.80 -4.15
C LEU A 190 -8.29 21.89 -2.94
N HIS A 191 -7.33 20.96 -2.83
CA HIS A 191 -6.39 20.90 -1.71
C HIS A 191 -5.04 21.56 -2.03
N ARG A 192 -4.80 21.98 -3.28
CA ARG A 192 -3.53 22.60 -3.71
C ARG A 192 -3.06 23.75 -2.82
N PRO A 193 -3.92 24.68 -2.34
CA PRO A 193 -3.49 25.75 -1.45
C PRO A 193 -2.91 25.26 -0.11
N LEU A 194 -3.26 24.05 0.34
CA LEU A 194 -2.80 23.47 1.60
C LEU A 194 -1.47 22.71 1.46
N VAL A 195 -1.03 22.44 0.24
CA VAL A 195 0.16 21.62 -0.05
C VAL A 195 1.44 22.19 0.57
N PRO A 196 1.74 23.51 0.48
CA PRO A 196 2.96 24.06 1.09
C PRO A 196 2.98 23.89 2.61
N LEU A 197 1.82 24.07 3.27
CA LEU A 197 1.68 23.87 4.71
C LEU A 197 1.87 22.40 5.09
N TYR A 198 1.22 21.49 4.35
CA TYR A 198 1.38 20.05 4.57
C TYR A 198 2.85 19.61 4.37
N ARG A 199 3.51 20.12 3.32
CA ARG A 199 4.91 19.82 3.03
C ARG A 199 5.83 20.31 4.15
N ALA A 200 5.67 21.55 4.59
CA ALA A 200 6.45 22.11 5.69
C ALA A 200 6.25 21.30 6.99
N TYR A 201 5.01 20.90 7.25
CA TYR A 201 4.66 20.04 8.36
C TYR A 201 5.32 18.65 8.28
N GLU A 202 5.19 17.96 7.15
CA GLU A 202 5.72 16.61 6.93
C GLU A 202 7.25 16.59 7.05
N ILE A 203 7.92 17.61 6.49
CA ILE A 203 9.36 17.81 6.64
C ILE A 203 9.74 18.08 8.09
N TRP A 204 9.05 19.00 8.76
CA TRP A 204 9.41 19.41 10.12
C TRP A 204 9.22 18.26 11.10
N LEU A 205 8.04 17.63 11.15
CA LEU A 205 7.81 16.52 12.07
C LEU A 205 8.59 15.27 11.68
N GLY A 206 8.73 14.97 10.39
CA GLY A 206 9.50 13.82 9.93
C GLY A 206 10.92 13.79 10.49
N ARG A 207 11.55 14.96 10.68
CA ARG A 207 12.91 15.08 11.27
C ARG A 207 13.02 14.64 12.72
N TYR A 208 11.93 14.75 13.48
CA TYR A 208 11.88 14.42 14.91
C TYR A 208 11.15 13.11 15.17
N LEU A 209 10.38 12.64 14.19
CA LEU A 209 9.67 11.37 14.25
C LEU A 209 10.60 10.20 13.91
N GLY A 210 10.35 9.07 14.56
CA GLY A 210 10.99 7.81 14.21
C GLY A 210 12.37 7.64 14.84
N ASN A 211 12.59 6.53 15.52
CA ASN A 211 13.92 6.04 15.88
C ASN A 211 14.66 5.44 14.67
N ALA A 212 13.92 5.00 13.67
CA ALA A 212 14.42 4.58 12.36
C ALA A 212 13.39 4.91 11.28
N ASN A 213 13.85 4.98 10.03
CA ASN A 213 13.01 5.23 8.85
C ASN A 213 13.29 4.17 7.80
N LEU A 214 12.25 3.65 7.18
CA LEU A 214 12.29 2.77 6.02
C LEU A 214 11.82 3.58 4.81
N ALA A 215 12.50 3.46 3.69
CA ALA A 215 12.14 4.09 2.42
C ALA A 215 11.95 3.00 1.37
N VAL A 216 10.89 3.10 0.56
CA VAL A 216 10.62 2.14 -0.54
C VAL A 216 11.72 2.09 -1.60
N THR A 217 12.50 3.15 -1.73
CA THR A 217 13.53 3.35 -2.76
C THR A 217 14.79 3.98 -2.21
N ASP A 218 15.89 3.77 -2.90
CA ASP A 218 17.14 4.49 -2.66
C ASP A 218 16.98 5.98 -2.98
N ALA A 219 16.20 6.34 -4.01
CA ALA A 219 15.86 7.72 -4.34
C ALA A 219 15.17 8.43 -3.17
N MET A 220 14.14 7.81 -2.59
CA MET A 220 13.48 8.35 -1.41
C MET A 220 14.41 8.38 -0.20
N ALA A 221 15.22 7.33 0.00
CA ALA A 221 16.20 7.31 1.08
C ALA A 221 17.22 8.45 0.96
N ARG A 222 17.70 8.75 -0.25
CA ARG A 222 18.57 9.92 -0.53
C ARG A 222 17.86 11.22 -0.18
N GLN A 223 16.63 11.43 -0.67
CA GLN A 223 15.85 12.64 -0.41
C GLN A 223 15.56 12.85 1.09
N LEU A 224 15.26 11.79 1.84
CA LEU A 224 15.03 11.85 3.28
C LEU A 224 16.32 12.21 4.05
N ARG A 225 17.48 11.70 3.63
CA ARG A 225 18.78 12.04 4.24
C ARG A 225 19.25 13.48 3.93
N GLN A 226 18.79 14.06 2.83
CA GLN A 226 19.22 15.39 2.34
C GLN A 226 18.21 16.50 2.63
N ARG A 227 18.59 17.76 2.45
CA ARG A 227 17.63 18.88 2.51
C ARG A 227 16.58 18.69 1.40
N PRO A 228 15.29 18.96 1.69
CA PRO A 228 14.80 19.69 2.85
C PRO A 228 14.52 18.82 4.09
N PHE A 229 14.34 17.51 3.95
CA PHE A 229 14.06 16.60 5.06
C PHE A 229 15.21 16.56 6.06
N LYS A 230 16.38 16.06 5.66
CA LYS A 230 17.57 15.87 6.50
C LYS A 230 17.16 15.24 7.84
N LEU A 231 16.59 14.04 7.74
CA LEU A 231 16.16 13.26 8.90
C LEU A 231 17.34 13.04 9.85
N LYS A 232 17.07 13.12 11.16
CA LYS A 232 18.11 12.96 12.20
C LYS A 232 18.47 11.51 12.45
N ASN A 233 17.49 10.62 12.27
CA ASN A 233 17.61 9.20 12.57
C ASN A 233 17.95 8.40 11.30
N PRO A 234 18.48 7.18 11.44
CA PRO A 234 18.85 6.35 10.30
C PRO A 234 17.68 6.15 9.32
N VAL A 235 18.03 6.12 8.04
CA VAL A 235 17.10 5.82 6.93
C VAL A 235 17.65 4.58 6.23
N PHE A 236 16.84 3.56 6.10
CA PHE A 236 17.16 2.31 5.41
C PHE A 236 16.28 2.19 4.19
N THR A 237 16.84 1.66 3.11
CA THR A 237 16.04 1.29 1.94
C THR A 237 15.48 -0.10 2.16
N LEU A 238 14.16 -0.24 2.09
CA LEU A 238 13.43 -1.49 2.12
C LEU A 238 12.59 -1.56 0.86
N HIS A 239 13.14 -2.21 -0.17
CA HIS A 239 12.42 -2.40 -1.42
C HIS A 239 11.26 -3.37 -1.24
N ASP A 240 10.17 -3.13 -1.95
CA ASP A 240 9.11 -4.13 -2.09
C ASP A 240 9.61 -5.32 -2.89
N ARG A 241 9.22 -6.52 -2.45
CA ARG A 241 9.60 -7.81 -3.03
C ARG A 241 8.38 -8.73 -3.12
N PRO A 242 8.35 -9.65 -4.10
CA PRO A 242 7.15 -10.43 -4.36
C PRO A 242 6.84 -11.37 -3.21
N ALA A 243 5.54 -11.53 -2.95
CA ALA A 243 5.06 -12.57 -2.06
C ALA A 243 5.28 -13.97 -2.66
N ALA A 244 5.36 -14.99 -1.80
CA ALA A 244 5.66 -16.36 -2.20
C ALA A 244 4.63 -16.99 -3.17
N ILE A 245 3.42 -16.44 -3.28
CA ILE A 245 2.38 -16.90 -4.20
C ILE A 245 2.71 -16.62 -5.67
N PHE A 246 3.53 -15.60 -5.95
CA PHE A 246 3.94 -15.25 -7.31
C PHE A 246 5.14 -16.12 -7.69
N GLN A 247 4.90 -17.08 -8.57
CA GLN A 247 5.91 -18.01 -9.06
C GLN A 247 5.82 -18.11 -10.58
N PRO A 248 6.95 -18.22 -11.29
CA PRO A 248 6.95 -18.58 -12.70
C PRO A 248 6.32 -19.96 -12.91
N LEU A 249 5.71 -20.18 -14.07
CA LEU A 249 5.26 -21.51 -14.47
C LEU A 249 6.44 -22.35 -14.94
N GLU A 250 6.43 -23.63 -14.59
CA GLU A 250 7.54 -24.55 -14.86
C GLU A 250 7.41 -25.24 -16.23
N SER A 251 6.18 -25.35 -16.77
CA SER A 251 5.94 -26.05 -18.03
C SER A 251 4.88 -25.39 -18.93
N PRO A 252 5.00 -25.56 -20.26
CA PRO A 252 3.96 -25.16 -21.20
C PRO A 252 2.61 -25.86 -20.96
N SER A 253 2.61 -27.10 -20.44
CA SER A 253 1.39 -27.84 -20.12
C SER A 253 0.63 -27.23 -18.94
N GLN A 254 1.34 -26.73 -17.91
CA GLN A 254 0.72 -25.98 -16.81
C GLN A 254 0.13 -24.66 -17.32
N ARG A 255 0.85 -23.96 -18.23
CA ARG A 255 0.36 -22.74 -18.88
C ARG A 255 -0.93 -23.00 -19.65
N LEU A 256 -0.98 -24.04 -20.48
CA LEU A 256 -2.17 -24.42 -21.23
C LEU A 256 -3.35 -24.73 -20.31
N ALA A 257 -3.14 -25.59 -19.31
CA ALA A 257 -4.20 -26.01 -18.39
C ALA A 257 -4.82 -24.83 -17.63
N PHE A 258 -4.00 -23.86 -17.21
CA PHE A 258 -4.51 -22.64 -16.59
C PHE A 258 -5.31 -21.78 -17.58
N LEU A 259 -4.76 -21.53 -18.77
CA LEU A 259 -5.43 -20.73 -19.80
C LEU A 259 -6.76 -21.34 -20.27
N ASP A 260 -6.87 -22.67 -20.29
CA ASP A 260 -8.12 -23.39 -20.59
C ASP A 260 -9.17 -23.27 -19.48
N SER A 261 -8.72 -23.13 -18.23
CA SER A 261 -9.60 -23.00 -17.06
C SER A 261 -10.23 -21.61 -16.93
N LEU A 262 -9.59 -20.59 -17.51
CA LEU A 262 -9.99 -19.19 -17.38
C LEU A 262 -10.89 -18.78 -18.57
N PRO A 263 -12.15 -18.33 -18.33
CA PRO A 263 -13.10 -18.01 -19.39
C PRO A 263 -12.57 -17.01 -20.43
N GLU A 264 -11.81 -16.02 -19.98
CA GLU A 264 -11.26 -14.94 -20.79
C GLU A 264 -10.20 -15.43 -21.78
N THR A 265 -9.45 -16.49 -21.45
CA THR A 265 -8.36 -17.02 -22.28
C THR A 265 -8.70 -18.31 -22.99
N LYS A 266 -9.71 -19.06 -22.53
CA LYS A 266 -10.04 -20.42 -23.02
C LYS A 266 -10.12 -20.53 -24.55
N SER A 267 -10.74 -19.55 -25.21
CA SER A 267 -10.88 -19.57 -26.68
C SER A 267 -9.57 -19.41 -27.46
N GLN A 268 -8.51 -18.93 -26.81
CA GLN A 268 -7.20 -18.62 -27.40
C GLN A 268 -6.06 -19.36 -26.69
N ALA A 269 -6.35 -20.28 -25.77
CA ALA A 269 -5.35 -20.89 -24.89
C ALA A 269 -4.21 -21.56 -25.67
N GLN A 270 -4.56 -22.39 -26.66
CA GLN A 270 -3.58 -23.03 -27.53
C GLN A 270 -2.79 -22.00 -28.36
N ASN A 271 -3.47 -21.01 -28.94
CA ASN A 271 -2.84 -19.96 -29.73
C ASN A 271 -1.83 -19.11 -28.91
N ILE A 272 -2.11 -18.88 -27.63
CA ILE A 272 -1.21 -18.19 -26.71
C ILE A 272 0.02 -19.04 -26.41
N VAL A 273 -0.16 -20.34 -26.18
CA VAL A 273 0.95 -21.27 -25.93
C VAL A 273 1.83 -21.43 -27.16
N ASP A 274 1.23 -21.48 -28.36
CA ASP A 274 1.94 -21.56 -29.64
C ASP A 274 2.58 -20.22 -30.07
N GLY A 275 2.26 -19.13 -29.36
CA GLY A 275 2.80 -17.79 -29.63
C GLY A 275 2.17 -17.08 -30.83
N THR A 276 1.08 -17.61 -31.40
CA THR A 276 0.33 -16.98 -32.49
C THR A 276 -0.57 -15.84 -32.01
N VAL A 277 -0.90 -15.84 -30.71
CA VAL A 277 -1.57 -14.73 -30.01
C VAL A 277 -0.71 -14.33 -28.81
N ARG A 278 -0.46 -13.03 -28.63
CA ARG A 278 0.28 -12.51 -27.48
C ARG A 278 -0.67 -12.18 -26.33
N LEU A 279 -0.37 -12.69 -25.13
CA LEU A 279 -1.11 -12.38 -23.92
C LEU A 279 -0.47 -11.22 -23.17
N VAL A 280 -1.15 -10.08 -23.14
CA VAL A 280 -0.73 -8.89 -22.39
C VAL A 280 -1.59 -8.76 -21.14
N VAL A 281 -0.98 -8.46 -20.00
CA VAL A 281 -1.71 -8.23 -18.74
C VAL A 281 -1.37 -6.87 -18.16
N SER A 282 -2.39 -6.14 -17.72
CA SER A 282 -2.23 -4.90 -16.96
C SER A 282 -3.06 -4.98 -15.69
N SER A 283 -2.45 -4.73 -14.52
CA SER A 283 -3.18 -4.60 -13.27
C SER A 283 -3.34 -3.13 -12.90
N THR A 284 -4.57 -2.71 -12.61
CA THR A 284 -4.90 -1.29 -12.43
C THR A 284 -5.82 -1.04 -11.25
N SER A 285 -5.64 0.12 -10.61
CA SER A 285 -6.59 0.64 -9.63
C SER A 285 -7.70 1.46 -10.28
N TRP A 286 -7.74 1.61 -11.61
CA TRP A 286 -8.72 2.43 -12.34
C TRP A 286 -8.92 3.82 -11.71
N THR A 287 -7.81 4.45 -11.34
CA THR A 287 -7.74 5.77 -10.73
C THR A 287 -7.07 6.74 -11.70
N ALA A 288 -7.35 8.03 -11.56
CA ALA A 288 -6.89 9.08 -12.48
C ALA A 288 -5.35 9.19 -12.62
N ASP A 289 -4.57 8.64 -11.67
CA ASP A 289 -3.11 8.55 -11.73
C ASP A 289 -2.60 7.47 -12.71
N GLU A 290 -3.46 6.52 -13.11
CA GLU A 290 -3.18 5.52 -14.15
C GLU A 290 -3.96 5.87 -15.42
N ASP A 291 -3.32 6.64 -16.31
CA ASP A 291 -3.92 7.04 -17.59
C ASP A 291 -4.01 5.85 -18.54
N PHE A 292 -5.13 5.13 -18.48
CA PHE A 292 -5.42 3.99 -19.33
C PHE A 292 -5.65 4.37 -20.79
N GLY A 293 -5.91 5.65 -21.08
CA GLY A 293 -5.95 6.18 -22.44
C GLY A 293 -4.66 5.87 -23.19
N MET A 294 -3.51 6.01 -22.51
CA MET A 294 -2.20 5.72 -23.09
C MET A 294 -2.05 4.30 -23.62
N LEU A 295 -2.54 3.29 -22.88
CA LEU A 295 -2.51 1.90 -23.33
C LEU A 295 -3.48 1.68 -24.49
N LEU A 296 -4.70 2.22 -24.41
CA LEU A 296 -5.68 2.06 -25.49
C LEU A 296 -5.20 2.71 -26.79
N ASP A 297 -4.62 3.90 -26.71
CA ASP A 297 -4.08 4.61 -27.86
C ASP A 297 -2.89 3.86 -28.47
N ALA A 298 -2.02 3.27 -27.63
CA ALA A 298 -0.92 2.42 -28.09
C ALA A 298 -1.43 1.14 -28.80
N LEU A 299 -2.47 0.51 -28.28
CA LEU A 299 -3.08 -0.67 -28.91
C LEU A 299 -3.74 -0.33 -30.25
N VAL A 300 -4.44 0.81 -30.34
CA VAL A 300 -5.00 1.29 -31.61
C VAL A 300 -3.89 1.56 -32.64
N ALA A 301 -2.80 2.22 -32.25
CA ALA A 301 -1.67 2.46 -33.13
C ALA A 301 -0.93 1.17 -33.52
N TYR A 302 -0.85 0.20 -32.61
CA TYR A 302 -0.27 -1.12 -32.90
C TYR A 302 -1.12 -1.89 -33.91
N ALA A 303 -2.45 -1.87 -33.76
CA ALA A 303 -3.39 -2.56 -34.64
C ALA A 303 -3.46 -1.95 -36.06
N ASN A 304 -3.18 -0.65 -36.20
CA ASN A 304 -3.27 0.10 -37.45
C ASN A 304 -1.90 0.68 -37.83
N PRO A 305 -0.95 -0.14 -38.30
CA PRO A 305 0.35 0.34 -38.73
C PRO A 305 0.23 1.25 -39.96
N GLU A 306 1.10 2.26 -40.04
CA GLU A 306 1.17 3.11 -41.22
C GLU A 306 1.66 2.30 -42.44
N PRO A 307 1.10 2.53 -43.65
CA PRO A 307 1.39 1.75 -44.85
C PRO A 307 2.87 1.72 -45.26
N ASP A 308 3.62 2.77 -44.90
CA ASP A 308 5.02 2.96 -45.32
C ASP A 308 6.03 2.19 -44.45
N LEU A 309 5.58 1.50 -43.41
CA LEU A 309 6.42 0.58 -42.64
C LEU A 309 6.41 -0.78 -43.34
N THR A 310 7.53 -1.14 -43.97
CA THR A 310 7.84 -2.47 -44.55
C THR A 310 7.92 -3.60 -43.50
N GLY A 311 7.29 -3.42 -42.35
CA GLY A 311 7.35 -4.30 -41.19
C GLY A 311 6.41 -5.49 -41.29
N GLU A 312 6.75 -6.50 -40.51
CA GLU A 312 5.90 -7.67 -40.24
C GLU A 312 4.50 -7.22 -39.76
N PRO A 313 3.42 -7.91 -40.19
CA PRO A 313 2.09 -7.60 -39.70
C PRO A 313 2.02 -7.76 -38.17
N PRO A 314 1.24 -6.91 -37.46
CA PRO A 314 1.14 -7.01 -36.02
C PRO A 314 0.63 -8.38 -35.57
N SER A 315 1.32 -9.02 -34.61
CA SER A 315 0.79 -10.23 -33.99
C SER A 315 -0.51 -9.92 -33.25
N PRO A 316 -1.53 -10.80 -33.31
CA PRO A 316 -2.74 -10.64 -32.52
C PRO A 316 -2.46 -10.52 -31.01
N ILE A 317 -3.22 -9.69 -30.31
CA ILE A 317 -3.08 -9.48 -28.86
C ILE A 317 -4.38 -9.81 -28.15
N LEU A 318 -4.29 -10.63 -27.10
CA LEU A 318 -5.30 -10.69 -26.04
C LEU A 318 -4.79 -9.88 -24.85
N ALA A 319 -5.40 -8.73 -24.58
CA ALA A 319 -5.09 -7.90 -23.43
C ALA A 319 -6.09 -8.15 -22.30
N ILE A 320 -5.61 -8.53 -21.12
CA ILE A 320 -6.44 -8.70 -19.92
C ILE A 320 -6.11 -7.62 -18.90
N ILE A 321 -7.12 -6.83 -18.56
CA ILE A 321 -7.00 -5.75 -17.58
C ILE A 321 -7.70 -6.18 -16.28
N THR A 322 -6.96 -6.17 -15.17
CA THR A 322 -7.49 -6.59 -13.86
C THR A 322 -7.56 -5.42 -12.88
N GLY A 323 -8.40 -5.58 -11.85
CA GLY A 323 -8.49 -4.66 -10.73
C GLY A 323 -9.81 -3.90 -10.64
N LYS A 324 -9.87 -2.93 -9.72
CA LYS A 324 -11.09 -2.19 -9.36
C LYS A 324 -10.79 -0.74 -9.05
N GLY A 325 -11.66 0.14 -9.54
CA GLY A 325 -11.67 1.55 -9.16
C GLY A 325 -12.78 2.34 -9.81
N PRO A 326 -12.84 3.64 -9.53
CA PRO A 326 -13.94 4.51 -9.93
C PRO A 326 -14.08 4.69 -11.44
N GLU A 327 -12.98 4.68 -12.21
CA GLU A 327 -13.02 4.95 -13.65
C GLU A 327 -13.25 3.69 -14.51
N LYS A 328 -13.38 2.52 -13.88
CA LYS A 328 -13.49 1.23 -14.59
C LYS A 328 -14.59 1.22 -15.65
N GLU A 329 -15.80 1.65 -15.30
CA GLU A 329 -16.96 1.61 -16.21
C GLU A 329 -16.80 2.55 -17.42
N ALA A 330 -16.15 3.71 -17.22
CA ALA A 330 -15.87 4.65 -18.30
C ALA A 330 -14.90 4.03 -19.33
N TYR A 331 -13.84 3.37 -18.84
CA TYR A 331 -12.90 2.68 -19.73
C TYR A 331 -13.49 1.44 -20.38
N ILE A 332 -14.35 0.69 -19.71
CA ILE A 332 -15.06 -0.44 -20.33
C ILE A 332 -15.91 0.04 -21.50
N SER A 333 -16.65 1.14 -21.32
CA SER A 333 -17.42 1.76 -22.40
C SER A 333 -16.53 2.17 -23.58
N LYS A 334 -15.38 2.80 -23.29
CA LYS A 334 -14.40 3.20 -24.31
C LYS A 334 -13.80 1.98 -25.04
N ILE A 335 -13.48 0.91 -24.33
CA ILE A 335 -12.97 -0.34 -24.92
C ILE A 335 -14.01 -0.94 -25.88
N GLN A 336 -15.28 -0.98 -25.46
CA GLN A 336 -16.37 -1.49 -26.28
C GLN A 336 -16.53 -0.66 -27.56
N GLU A 337 -16.52 0.66 -27.46
CA GLU A 337 -16.57 1.58 -28.60
C GLU A 337 -15.40 1.33 -29.59
N LEU A 338 -14.18 1.16 -29.10
CA LEU A 338 -13.01 0.90 -29.94
C LEU A 338 -13.10 -0.45 -30.67
N GLN A 339 -13.65 -1.48 -30.02
CA GLN A 339 -13.85 -2.79 -30.63
C GLN A 339 -14.99 -2.76 -31.66
N ASP A 340 -16.13 -2.13 -31.34
CA ASP A 340 -17.30 -2.05 -32.22
C ASP A 340 -17.06 -1.18 -33.46
N SER A 341 -16.25 -0.12 -33.32
CA SER A 341 -15.82 0.72 -34.44
C SER A 341 -14.71 0.10 -35.30
N GLY A 342 -14.26 -1.12 -34.97
CA GLY A 342 -13.24 -1.83 -35.74
C GLY A 342 -11.84 -1.23 -35.64
N ARG A 343 -11.56 -0.40 -34.63
CA ARG A 343 -10.24 0.27 -34.45
C ARG A 343 -9.17 -0.64 -33.85
N LEU A 344 -9.53 -1.85 -33.45
CA LEU A 344 -8.65 -2.83 -32.81
C LEU A 344 -8.59 -4.15 -33.61
N PRO A 345 -8.27 -4.14 -34.93
CA PRO A 345 -8.17 -5.38 -35.69
C PRO A 345 -7.09 -6.30 -35.08
N GLY A 346 -7.44 -7.57 -34.86
CA GLY A 346 -6.53 -8.56 -34.26
C GLY A 346 -6.25 -8.36 -32.76
N ILE A 347 -6.87 -7.38 -32.11
CA ILE A 347 -6.72 -7.14 -30.67
C ILE A 347 -8.05 -7.33 -29.97
N ARG A 348 -8.04 -8.07 -28.86
CA ARG A 348 -9.18 -8.18 -27.95
C ARG A 348 -8.78 -7.69 -26.57
N VAL A 349 -9.58 -6.80 -25.99
CA VAL A 349 -9.33 -6.27 -24.64
C VAL A 349 -10.46 -6.74 -23.72
N LEU A 350 -10.09 -7.49 -22.68
CA LEU A 350 -11.02 -8.05 -21.70
C LEU A 350 -10.69 -7.53 -20.30
N THR A 351 -11.68 -7.55 -19.42
CA THR A 351 -11.45 -7.36 -17.98
C THR A 351 -11.73 -8.66 -17.24
N ALA A 352 -10.93 -8.94 -16.20
CA ALA A 352 -11.10 -10.14 -15.38
C ALA A 352 -11.15 -9.78 -13.89
N TRP A 353 -12.00 -10.49 -13.15
CA TRP A 353 -12.03 -10.46 -11.69
C TRP A 353 -11.52 -11.78 -11.14
N LEU A 354 -10.36 -11.77 -10.49
CA LEU A 354 -9.62 -12.98 -10.14
C LEU A 354 -9.39 -13.08 -8.64
N SER A 355 -9.35 -14.32 -8.15
CA SER A 355 -8.74 -14.61 -6.84
C SER A 355 -7.24 -14.35 -6.88
N ASN A 356 -6.59 -14.14 -5.73
CA ASN A 356 -5.14 -13.89 -5.68
C ASN A 356 -4.32 -15.01 -6.36
N ARG A 357 -4.76 -16.27 -6.23
CA ARG A 357 -4.09 -17.41 -6.88
C ARG A 357 -4.25 -17.37 -8.40
N ALA A 358 -5.47 -17.12 -8.88
CA ALA A 358 -5.73 -17.00 -10.32
C ALA A 358 -5.03 -15.79 -10.93
N TYR A 359 -4.93 -14.67 -10.18
CA TYR A 359 -4.13 -13.51 -10.58
C TYR A 359 -2.65 -13.86 -10.73
N ALA A 360 -2.05 -14.53 -9.74
CA ALA A 360 -0.65 -14.97 -9.83
C ALA A 360 -0.40 -15.90 -11.03
N SER A 361 -1.29 -16.87 -11.26
CA SER A 361 -1.20 -17.77 -12.42
C SER A 361 -1.41 -17.05 -13.76
N LEU A 362 -2.28 -16.03 -13.81
CA LEU A 362 -2.44 -15.20 -15.01
C LEU A 362 -1.17 -14.42 -15.32
N LEU A 363 -0.55 -13.78 -14.32
CA LEU A 363 0.72 -13.09 -14.52
C LEU A 363 1.79 -14.04 -15.06
N ALA A 364 1.91 -15.23 -14.46
CA ALA A 364 2.90 -16.22 -14.87
C ALA A 364 2.65 -16.81 -16.28
N SER A 365 1.41 -16.72 -16.77
CA SER A 365 1.00 -17.20 -18.10
C SER A 365 1.14 -16.15 -19.20
N ALA A 366 1.32 -14.87 -18.85
CA ALA A 366 1.38 -13.78 -19.81
C ALA A 366 2.75 -13.65 -20.49
N ASP A 367 2.75 -12.96 -21.62
CA ASP A 367 3.96 -12.65 -22.39
C ASP A 367 4.58 -11.32 -21.96
N LEU A 368 3.76 -10.31 -21.68
CA LEU A 368 4.20 -8.99 -21.25
C LEU A 368 3.22 -8.36 -20.25
N GLY A 369 3.76 -7.84 -19.15
CA GLY A 369 3.03 -7.00 -18.20
C GLY A 369 3.09 -5.52 -18.58
N ILE A 370 2.00 -4.78 -18.45
CA ILE A 370 1.98 -3.33 -18.63
C ILE A 370 1.71 -2.64 -17.29
N SER A 371 2.58 -1.69 -16.92
CA SER A 371 2.37 -0.84 -15.75
C SER A 371 2.29 0.63 -16.15
N LEU A 372 1.16 1.26 -15.85
CA LEU A 372 0.89 2.68 -16.13
C LEU A 372 1.08 3.57 -14.88
N HIS A 373 1.63 3.00 -13.81
CA HIS A 373 1.77 3.70 -12.53
C HIS A 373 2.65 4.95 -12.67
N LYS A 374 2.09 6.09 -12.28
CA LYS A 374 2.81 7.37 -12.23
C LYS A 374 3.11 7.74 -10.78
N SER A 375 4.40 7.88 -10.48
CA SER A 375 4.85 8.30 -9.16
C SER A 375 4.46 9.76 -8.89
N THR A 376 3.60 10.01 -7.89
CA THR A 376 3.25 11.39 -7.53
C THR A 376 4.42 12.13 -6.86
N SER A 377 5.30 11.41 -6.17
CA SER A 377 6.52 11.95 -5.55
C SER A 377 7.75 11.91 -6.46
N GLY A 378 7.70 11.12 -7.52
CA GLY A 378 8.84 10.80 -8.38
C GLY A 378 9.78 9.73 -7.81
N VAL A 379 9.53 9.23 -6.59
CA VAL A 379 10.45 8.36 -5.84
C VAL A 379 9.80 7.16 -5.17
N ASP A 380 8.55 6.82 -5.49
CA ASP A 380 7.94 5.54 -5.09
C ASP A 380 8.12 4.46 -6.17
N LEU A 381 7.68 3.22 -5.91
CA LEU A 381 7.80 2.12 -6.88
C LEU A 381 6.43 1.63 -7.33
N PRO A 382 6.31 1.16 -8.60
CA PRO A 382 5.12 0.50 -9.07
C PRO A 382 5.01 -0.91 -8.46
N MET A 383 4.42 -1.02 -7.27
CA MET A 383 4.34 -2.28 -6.51
C MET A 383 3.80 -3.47 -7.32
N LYS A 384 2.90 -3.24 -8.28
CA LYS A 384 2.35 -4.31 -9.14
C LYS A 384 3.40 -4.97 -10.04
N VAL A 385 4.45 -4.23 -10.41
CA VAL A 385 5.58 -4.78 -11.20
C VAL A 385 6.34 -5.83 -10.39
N VAL A 386 6.39 -5.66 -9.06
CA VAL A 386 7.03 -6.63 -8.16
C VAL A 386 6.33 -7.99 -8.26
N ASP A 387 4.99 -8.02 -8.27
CA ASP A 387 4.20 -9.24 -8.47
C ASP A 387 4.46 -9.88 -9.84
N MET A 388 4.55 -9.04 -10.89
CA MET A 388 4.85 -9.49 -12.26
C MET A 388 6.22 -10.16 -12.31
N PHE A 389 7.26 -9.55 -11.73
CA PHE A 389 8.60 -10.15 -11.66
C PHE A 389 8.63 -11.42 -10.82
N GLY A 390 7.90 -11.46 -9.69
CA GLY A 390 7.74 -12.69 -8.90
C GLY A 390 7.15 -13.85 -9.70
N ALA A 391 6.23 -13.54 -10.63
CA ALA A 391 5.63 -14.50 -11.56
C ALA A 391 6.50 -14.75 -12.82
N GLY A 392 7.67 -14.13 -12.93
CA GLY A 392 8.55 -14.23 -14.10
C GLY A 392 8.05 -13.48 -15.34
N LEU A 393 7.10 -12.55 -15.18
CA LEU A 393 6.54 -11.75 -16.27
C LEU A 393 7.39 -10.49 -16.48
N PRO A 394 8.06 -10.31 -17.64
CA PRO A 394 8.71 -9.05 -17.96
C PRO A 394 7.68 -7.94 -18.18
N VAL A 395 8.10 -6.68 -18.01
CA VAL A 395 7.17 -5.54 -18.06
C VAL A 395 7.57 -4.48 -19.07
N ALA A 396 6.57 -3.82 -19.67
CA ALA A 396 6.72 -2.45 -20.13
C ALA A 396 6.06 -1.53 -19.10
N ALA A 397 6.78 -0.52 -18.60
CA ALA A 397 6.31 0.32 -17.52
C ALA A 397 6.57 1.81 -17.80
N TYR A 398 5.66 2.67 -17.31
CA TYR A 398 5.88 4.11 -17.35
C TYR A 398 7.17 4.47 -16.61
N SER A 399 8.01 5.33 -17.21
CA SER A 399 9.41 5.48 -16.79
C SER A 399 9.84 6.91 -16.42
N ALA A 400 8.96 7.90 -16.53
CA ALA A 400 9.28 9.29 -16.25
C ALA A 400 9.29 9.63 -14.73
N PHE A 401 10.08 8.88 -13.95
CA PHE A 401 10.33 9.17 -12.54
C PHE A 401 11.67 8.57 -12.06
N GLU A 402 12.28 9.18 -11.04
CA GLU A 402 13.67 8.93 -10.61
C GLU A 402 13.92 7.48 -10.19
N SER A 403 12.98 6.89 -9.45
CA SER A 403 13.10 5.53 -8.91
C SER A 403 12.81 4.42 -9.91
N PHE A 404 12.40 4.73 -11.15
CA PHE A 404 12.06 3.71 -12.16
C PHE A 404 13.16 2.66 -12.32
N GLY A 405 14.39 3.14 -12.46
CA GLY A 405 15.59 2.32 -12.68
C GLY A 405 16.00 1.47 -11.48
N GLU A 406 15.36 1.59 -10.32
CA GLU A 406 15.65 0.75 -9.15
C GLU A 406 15.00 -0.63 -9.27
N LEU A 407 13.78 -0.69 -9.82
CA LEU A 407 13.03 -1.93 -10.03
C LEU A 407 13.13 -2.41 -11.49
N VAL A 408 12.85 -1.52 -12.46
CA VAL A 408 12.86 -1.89 -13.87
C VAL A 408 14.19 -1.49 -14.50
N LYS A 409 14.97 -2.49 -14.90
CA LYS A 409 16.25 -2.36 -15.58
C LYS A 409 16.01 -2.46 -17.08
N GLN A 410 16.20 -1.34 -17.78
CA GLN A 410 15.97 -1.21 -19.22
C GLN A 410 16.72 -2.28 -20.00
N GLY A 411 15.99 -3.07 -20.77
CA GLY A 411 16.59 -4.12 -21.56
C GLY A 411 17.23 -5.21 -20.71
N GLU A 412 16.82 -5.42 -19.45
CA GLU A 412 17.23 -6.57 -18.63
C GLU A 412 16.02 -7.35 -18.13
N ASN A 413 15.08 -6.69 -17.44
CA ASN A 413 13.85 -7.28 -16.90
C ASN A 413 12.56 -6.59 -17.40
N GLY A 414 12.71 -5.44 -18.07
CA GLY A 414 11.61 -4.73 -18.69
C GLY A 414 12.04 -3.57 -19.58
N CYS A 415 11.05 -2.81 -20.03
CA CYS A 415 11.17 -1.67 -20.92
C CYS A 415 10.44 -0.45 -20.32
N GLY A 416 11.03 0.72 -20.44
CA GLY A 416 10.41 2.00 -20.04
C GLY A 416 9.75 2.71 -21.22
N PHE A 417 8.59 3.32 -20.98
CA PHE A 417 7.94 4.26 -21.89
C PHE A 417 7.46 5.52 -21.16
N GLU A 418 7.17 6.58 -21.90
CA GLU A 418 6.61 7.83 -21.37
C GLU A 418 5.30 8.24 -22.08
N ASP A 419 5.05 7.69 -23.27
CA ASP A 419 3.87 7.97 -24.08
C ASP A 419 3.36 6.72 -24.83
N SER A 420 2.21 6.86 -25.48
CA SER A 420 1.56 5.78 -26.23
C SER A 420 2.34 5.36 -27.48
N ALA A 421 3.11 6.27 -28.10
CA ALA A 421 3.90 5.97 -29.28
C ALA A 421 5.10 5.07 -28.92
N GLN A 422 5.81 5.39 -27.83
CA GLN A 422 6.88 4.57 -27.29
C GLN A 422 6.37 3.20 -26.84
N LEU A 423 5.20 3.14 -26.19
CA LEU A 423 4.59 1.86 -25.84
C LEU A 423 4.24 1.03 -27.08
N CYS A 424 3.68 1.64 -28.12
CA CYS A 424 3.42 0.98 -29.40
C CYS A 424 4.72 0.43 -30.03
N GLN A 425 5.81 1.21 -30.02
CA GLN A 425 7.11 0.76 -30.51
C GLN A 425 7.65 -0.44 -29.73
N ILE A 426 7.51 -0.45 -28.40
CA ILE A 426 7.88 -1.60 -27.56
C ILE A 426 7.07 -2.83 -27.95
N LEU A 427 5.75 -2.71 -28.11
CA LEU A 427 4.89 -3.83 -28.51
C LEU A 427 5.30 -4.38 -29.88
N ARG A 428 5.54 -3.51 -30.87
CA ARG A 428 6.00 -3.93 -32.22
C ARG A 428 7.35 -4.63 -32.16
N ARG A 429 8.31 -4.08 -31.39
CA ARG A 429 9.64 -4.67 -31.25
C ARG A 429 9.56 -6.06 -30.61
N LEU A 430 8.93 -6.16 -29.45
CA LEU A 430 8.90 -7.37 -28.64
C LEU A 430 8.04 -8.49 -29.25
N PHE A 431 6.97 -8.15 -29.97
CA PHE A 431 6.07 -9.14 -30.56
C PHE A 431 6.39 -9.51 -32.00
N SER A 432 7.36 -8.84 -32.65
CA SER A 432 7.91 -9.27 -33.93
C SER A 432 8.57 -10.64 -33.85
N SER A 433 8.78 -11.27 -35.01
CA SER A 433 9.55 -12.50 -35.19
C SER A 433 10.95 -12.45 -34.58
N LEU A 434 11.62 -11.29 -34.65
CA LEU A 434 12.94 -11.07 -34.05
C LEU A 434 12.88 -10.71 -32.55
N GLY A 435 11.71 -10.30 -32.05
CA GLY A 435 11.50 -9.89 -30.65
C GLY A 435 11.50 -11.04 -29.65
N HIS A 436 11.37 -12.28 -30.10
CA HIS A 436 11.27 -13.45 -29.22
C HIS A 436 12.49 -13.63 -28.31
N GLU A 437 13.70 -13.48 -28.85
CA GLU A 437 14.93 -13.58 -28.06
C GLU A 437 15.03 -12.48 -27.00
N GLU A 438 14.60 -11.26 -27.36
CA GLU A 438 14.55 -10.14 -26.43
C GLU A 438 13.55 -10.42 -25.31
N LEU A 439 12.34 -10.89 -25.64
CA LEU A 439 11.30 -11.20 -24.67
C LEU A 439 11.73 -12.29 -23.69
N GLU A 440 12.38 -13.35 -24.18
CA GLU A 440 12.91 -14.42 -23.33
C GLU A 440 14.06 -13.93 -22.44
N ARG A 441 14.90 -13.03 -22.96
CA ARG A 441 15.95 -12.39 -22.16
C ARG A 441 15.35 -11.52 -21.05
N LEU A 442 14.32 -10.74 -21.35
CA LEU A 442 13.58 -9.95 -20.35
C LEU A 442 12.91 -10.85 -19.32
N ARG A 443 12.31 -11.97 -19.74
CA ARG A 443 11.70 -12.98 -18.86
C ARG A 443 12.71 -13.54 -17.87
N ARG A 444 13.92 -13.90 -18.32
CA ARG A 444 15.01 -14.34 -17.43
C ARG A 444 15.42 -13.26 -16.42
N GLY A 445 15.49 -12.00 -16.85
CA GLY A 445 15.76 -10.88 -15.96
C GLY A 445 14.65 -10.67 -14.92
N ALA A 446 13.39 -10.79 -15.32
CA ALA A 446 12.24 -10.71 -14.42
C ALA A 446 12.27 -11.82 -13.36
N ILE A 447 12.56 -13.06 -13.76
CA ILE A 447 12.72 -14.20 -12.84
C ILE A 447 13.87 -13.95 -11.85
N LYS A 448 15.01 -13.43 -12.34
CA LYS A 448 16.15 -13.10 -11.49
C LYS A 448 15.80 -12.02 -10.47
N GLU A 449 15.17 -10.92 -10.89
CA GLU A 449 14.73 -9.84 -10.00
C GLU A 449 13.69 -10.33 -8.98
N GLY A 450 12.73 -11.16 -9.43
CA GLY A 450 11.68 -11.73 -8.59
C GLY A 450 12.13 -12.85 -7.64
N SER A 451 13.38 -13.32 -7.75
CA SER A 451 13.91 -14.40 -6.91
C SER A 451 14.14 -13.96 -5.46
N LEU A 452 14.52 -12.69 -5.25
CA LEU A 452 14.65 -12.11 -3.92
C LEU A 452 13.25 -11.82 -3.35
N ARG A 453 12.88 -12.49 -2.27
CA ARG A 453 11.51 -12.41 -1.72
C ARG A 453 11.39 -11.39 -0.61
N TRP A 454 10.14 -11.07 -0.25
CA TRP A 454 9.84 -10.18 0.86
C TRP A 454 10.53 -10.59 2.16
N ASP A 455 10.42 -11.86 2.54
CA ASP A 455 11.00 -12.32 3.80
C ASP A 455 12.53 -12.14 3.82
N ASP A 456 13.22 -12.39 2.71
CA ASP A 456 14.68 -12.23 2.61
C ASP A 456 15.10 -10.76 2.81
N GLU A 457 14.48 -9.86 2.06
CA GLU A 457 14.78 -8.43 2.12
C GLU A 457 14.37 -7.83 3.47
N TRP A 458 13.24 -8.26 4.01
CA TRP A 458 12.74 -7.81 5.30
C TRP A 458 13.63 -8.28 6.45
N ASN A 459 14.07 -9.55 6.44
CA ASN A 459 15.01 -10.07 7.43
C ASN A 459 16.35 -9.36 7.36
N ARG A 460 16.83 -9.01 6.15
CA ARG A 460 18.07 -8.27 5.95
C ARG A 460 18.02 -6.85 6.53
N VAL A 461 16.88 -6.17 6.41
CA VAL A 461 16.79 -4.72 6.72
C VAL A 461 16.08 -4.44 8.05
N VAL A 462 14.97 -5.09 8.33
CA VAL A 462 14.07 -4.73 9.45
C VAL A 462 14.31 -5.58 10.68
N ALA A 463 14.59 -6.87 10.56
CA ALA A 463 14.82 -7.74 11.72
C ALA A 463 15.92 -7.20 12.68
N PRO A 464 17.07 -6.70 12.19
CA PRO A 464 18.09 -6.10 13.06
C PRO A 464 17.58 -4.87 13.82
N LEU A 465 16.67 -4.07 13.22
CA LEU A 465 16.10 -2.89 13.88
C LEU A 465 15.21 -3.25 15.08
N LEU A 466 14.65 -4.46 15.08
CA LEU A 466 13.84 -4.98 16.18
C LEU A 466 14.70 -5.59 17.30
N GLY A 467 16.02 -5.69 17.11
CA GLY A 467 16.97 -6.20 18.10
C GLY A 467 16.90 -7.71 18.27
N LEU A 468 16.58 -8.42 17.19
CA LEU A 468 16.87 -9.84 17.03
C LEU A 468 17.99 -9.92 16.01
N ASP A 469 19.23 -9.91 16.49
CA ASP A 469 20.33 -10.37 15.64
C ASP A 469 20.04 -11.85 15.36
N GLY A 470 20.08 -12.23 14.08
CA GLY A 470 19.98 -13.62 13.71
C GLY A 470 21.09 -14.37 14.42
N ASP A 471 20.73 -15.28 15.32
CA ASP A 471 21.63 -16.35 15.71
C ASP A 471 21.92 -17.12 14.40
N GLU A 472 23.08 -16.84 13.78
CA GLU A 472 23.72 -17.75 12.82
C GLU A 472 24.06 -19.08 13.51
#